data_AF-A0A5K1CIH2-F1
#
_entry.id   AF-A0A5K1CIH2-F1
#
_cell.length_a   1.000
_cell.length_b   1.000
_cell.length_c   1.000
_cell.angle_alpha   90.00
_cell.angle_beta   90.00
_cell.angle_gamma   90.00
#
_symmetry.space_group_name_H-M   'P 1'
#
loop_
_entity.id
_entity.type
_entity.pdbx_description
1 polymer ?
#
loop_
_entity_poly.entity_id
_entity_poly.type
_entity_poly.pdbx_seq_one_letter_code
_entity_poly.pdbx_strand_id
1 'polypeptide(L)' 'GLTFVHSLSGCWKFYLATSPTRTPMRFYKSTFEDINCEELP' A
#
# COMPACT_ATOMS: atom_id res chain seq x y z
N GLY A 1 7.69 -25.91 -9.84
CA GLY A 1 7.09 -24.65 -9.37
C GLY A 1 5.70 -24.94 -8.86
N LEU A 2 5.31 -24.36 -7.73
CA LEU A 2 3.94 -24.52 -7.21
C LEU A 2 2.97 -23.82 -8.17
N THR A 3 2.08 -24.59 -8.78
CA THR A 3 1.18 -24.18 -9.88
C THR A 3 0.14 -23.12 -9.50
N PHE A 4 0.05 -22.76 -8.22
CA PHE A 4 -0.95 -21.82 -7.68
C PHE A 4 -0.33 -20.70 -6.84
N VAL A 5 0.98 -20.45 -6.97
CA VAL A 5 1.65 -19.35 -6.25
C VAL A 5 1.82 -18.18 -7.20
N HIS A 6 1.09 -17.09 -6.92
CA HIS A 6 1.35 -15.78 -7.49
C HIS A 6 2.12 -14.95 -6.47
N SER A 7 3.30 -14.47 -6.87
CA SER A 7 4.03 -13.49 -6.08
C SER A 7 3.34 -12.14 -6.17
N LEU A 8 3.26 -11.45 -5.04
CA LEU A 8 2.86 -10.06 -4.93
C LEU A 8 4.08 -9.13 -4.71
N SER A 9 5.30 -9.66 -4.88
CA SER A 9 6.53 -8.86 -4.86
C SER A 9 6.55 -7.89 -6.04
N GLY A 10 7.10 -6.71 -5.81
CA GLY A 10 7.12 -5.61 -6.77
C GLY A 10 6.87 -4.30 -6.05
N CYS A 11 6.76 -3.21 -6.79
CA CYS A 11 6.57 -1.92 -6.17
C CYS A 11 5.13 -1.72 -5.67
N TRP A 12 5.00 -1.19 -4.46
CA TRP A 12 3.76 -0.87 -3.79
C TRP A 12 3.71 0.60 -3.45
N LYS A 13 2.50 1.16 -3.50
CA LYS A 13 2.22 2.48 -2.95
C LYS A 13 2.27 2.42 -1.44
N PHE A 14 3.14 3.24 -0.86
CA PHE A 14 3.47 3.25 0.55
C PHE A 14 3.29 4.66 1.14
N TYR A 15 2.77 4.72 2.37
CA TYR A 15 2.63 5.96 3.12
C TYR A 15 3.23 5.82 4.51
N LEU A 16 4.24 6.63 4.81
CA LEU A 16 4.87 6.66 6.14
C LEU A 16 4.18 7.70 7.03
N ALA A 17 3.37 7.23 7.98
CA ALA A 17 2.82 8.09 9.02
C ALA A 17 3.80 8.22 10.20
N THR A 18 3.97 9.43 10.75
CA THR A 18 4.83 9.63 11.93
C THR A 18 4.22 9.11 13.23
N SER A 19 2.91 8.81 13.24
CA SER A 19 2.21 8.16 14.34
C SER A 19 0.90 7.50 13.83
N PRO A 20 0.32 6.53 14.56
CA PRO A 20 -0.91 5.87 14.13
C PRO A 20 -2.12 6.82 13.97
N THR A 21 -2.16 7.90 14.75
CA THR A 21 -3.23 8.92 14.67
C THR A 21 -3.13 9.80 13.43
N ARG A 22 -1.99 9.81 12.74
CA ARG A 22 -1.76 10.56 11.49
C ARG A 22 -1.94 9.71 10.24
N THR A 23 -2.28 8.43 10.36
CA THR A 23 -2.57 7.55 9.22
C THR A 23 -3.82 8.05 8.46
N PRO A 24 -3.82 8.07 7.12
CA PRO A 24 -4.95 8.53 6.34
C PRO A 24 -6.20 7.72 6.66
N MET A 25 -7.32 8.40 6.91
CA MET A 25 -8.56 7.73 7.28
C MET A 25 -9.09 6.91 6.08
N ARG A 26 -9.47 5.65 6.33
CA ARG A 26 -10.06 4.75 5.33
C ARG A 26 -9.14 4.45 4.13
N PHE A 27 -7.80 4.45 4.33
CA PHE A 27 -6.81 4.08 3.30
C PHE A 27 -7.03 2.69 2.67
N TYR A 28 -7.76 1.81 3.35
CA TYR A 28 -8.12 0.46 2.88
C TYR A 28 -9.28 0.42 1.89
N LYS A 29 -9.93 1.55 1.59
CA LYS A 29 -11.02 1.61 0.60
C LYS A 29 -10.45 1.72 -0.82
N SER A 30 -11.09 1.04 -1.77
CA SER A 30 -10.73 1.14 -3.20
C SER A 30 -10.90 2.54 -3.79
N THR A 31 -11.71 3.40 -3.16
CA THR A 31 -11.91 4.80 -3.55
C THR A 31 -10.89 5.75 -2.93
N PHE A 32 -9.91 5.25 -2.18
CA PHE A 32 -8.88 6.09 -1.58
C PHE A 32 -7.93 6.60 -2.66
N GLU A 33 -7.71 7.91 -2.69
CA GLU A 33 -6.73 8.53 -3.58
C GLU A 33 -5.34 8.42 -2.94
N ASP A 34 -4.48 7.64 -3.57
CA ASP A 34 -3.13 7.33 -3.12
C ASP A 34 -2.07 8.29 -3.69
N ILE A 35 -2.48 9.50 -4.07
CA ILE A 35 -1.63 10.51 -4.73
C ILE A 35 -0.44 10.96 -3.86
N ASN A 36 -0.53 10.79 -2.55
CA ASN A 36 0.53 11.13 -1.59
C ASN A 36 1.39 9.92 -1.20
N CYS A 37 1.17 8.76 -1.80
CA CYS A 37 1.98 7.58 -1.57
C CYS A 37 3.24 7.59 -2.43
N GLU A 38 4.33 7.10 -1.87
CA GLU A 38 5.57 6.83 -2.59
C GLU A 38 5.54 5.40 -3.14
N GLU A 39 6.26 5.12 -4.22
CA GLU A 39 6.36 3.79 -4.78
C GLU A 39 7.63 3.10 -4.26
N LEU A 40 7.46 2.04 -3.45
CA LEU A 40 8.55 1.30 -2.80
C LEU A 40 8.55 -0.18 -3.22
N PRO A 41 9.71 -0.82 -3.43
CA PRO A 41 9.82 -2.22 -3.82
C PRO A 41 9.43 -3.21 -2.72
#